data_AF-A0A3E4PRM4-F1
#
_entry.id   AF-A0A3E4PRM4-F1
#
_cell.length_a   1.000
_cell.length_b   1.000
_cell.length_c   1.000
_cell.angle_alpha   90.00
_cell.angle_beta   90.00
_cell.angle_gamma   90.00
#
_symmetry.space_group_name_H-M   'P 1'
#
loop_
_entity.id
_entity.type
_entity.pdbx_description
1 polymer ?
#
loop_
_entity_poly.entity_id
_entity_poly.type
_entity_poly.pdbx_seq_one_letter_code
_entity_poly.pdbx_strand_id
1 'polypeptide(L)' 'EPINGDYLYSELGNPVFTADGENVKVSVAVKFIDNQTKATQVSQYELTLHKDSNWKIIG' A
#
# COMPACT_ATOMS: atom_id res chain seq x y z
N GLU A 1 9.71 5.97 3.69
CA GLU A 1 9.75 7.45 3.60
C GLU A 1 8.47 7.94 2.92
N PRO A 2 7.93 9.12 3.28
CA PRO A 2 6.79 9.68 2.56
C PRO A 2 7.18 9.93 1.10
N ILE A 3 6.24 9.66 0.18
CA ILE A 3 6.41 10.11 -1.21
C ILE A 3 6.24 11.62 -1.20
N ASN A 4 7.34 12.33 -1.39
CA ASN A 4 7.36 13.79 -1.37
C ASN A 4 6.85 14.29 -2.74
N GLY A 5 5.69 14.96 -2.78
CA GLY A 5 5.09 15.48 -4.01
C GLY A 5 3.56 15.59 -3.94
N ASP A 6 2.97 16.29 -4.92
CA ASP A 6 1.51 16.40 -5.07
C ASP A 6 0.98 15.19 -5.86
N TYR A 7 0.85 14.06 -5.16
CA TYR A 7 0.37 12.80 -5.74
C TYR A 7 -1.05 12.49 -5.31
N LEU A 8 -1.88 12.06 -6.27
CA LEU A 8 -3.21 11.53 -6.02
C LEU A 8 -3.15 10.00 -5.97
N TYR A 9 -3.75 9.41 -4.93
CA TYR A 9 -4.00 7.98 -4.90
C TYR A 9 -4.93 7.58 -6.06
N SER A 10 -4.57 6.52 -6.78
CA SER A 10 -5.37 5.98 -7.88
C SER A 10 -5.92 4.60 -7.55
N GLU A 11 -5.06 3.64 -7.20
CA GLU A 11 -5.46 2.24 -7.01
C GLU A 11 -4.46 1.44 -6.18
N LEU A 12 -4.97 0.36 -5.57
CA LEU A 12 -4.18 -0.78 -5.10
C LEU A 12 -4.18 -1.85 -6.18
N GLY A 13 -2.99 -2.28 -6.59
CA GLY A 13 -2.75 -3.29 -7.60
C GLY A 13 -2.16 -4.56 -7.01
N ASN A 14 -2.66 -5.71 -7.48
CA ASN A 14 -2.12 -7.05 -7.24
C ASN A 14 -1.71 -7.34 -5.79
N PRO A 15 -2.59 -7.15 -4.78
CA PRO A 15 -2.24 -7.49 -3.42
C PRO A 15 -2.05 -9.01 -3.27
N VAL A 16 -0.95 -9.41 -2.63
CA VAL A 16 -0.66 -10.79 -2.24
C VAL A 16 -0.70 -10.87 -0.72
N PHE A 17 -1.54 -11.76 -0.19
CA PHE A 17 -1.73 -11.95 1.24
C PHE A 17 -1.11 -13.27 1.69
N THR A 18 -0.28 -13.22 2.73
CA THR A 18 0.36 -14.40 3.32
C THR A 18 0.07 -14.44 4.81
N ALA A 19 -0.38 -15.58 5.32
CA ALA A 19 -0.59 -15.77 6.77
C ALA A 19 0.74 -15.70 7.52
N ASP A 20 0.76 -14.98 8.65
CA ASP A 20 1.94 -14.82 9.51
C ASP A 20 1.52 -14.86 10.99
N GLY A 21 1.24 -16.07 11.48
CA GLY A 21 0.67 -16.27 12.82
C GLY A 21 -0.73 -15.65 12.94
N GLU A 22 -0.90 -14.72 13.87
CA GLU A 22 -2.15 -13.95 14.04
C GLU A 22 -2.24 -12.74 13.09
N ASN A 23 -1.19 -12.49 12.31
CA ASN A 23 -1.10 -11.38 11.38
C ASN A 23 -1.18 -11.86 9.92
N VAL A 24 -1.25 -10.89 9.01
CA VAL A 24 -1.17 -11.10 7.56
C VAL A 24 -0.09 -10.20 6.99
N LYS A 25 0.88 -10.77 6.27
CA LYS A 25 1.79 -10.02 5.42
C LYS A 25 1.13 -9.71 4.09
N VAL A 26 1.26 -8.47 3.64
CA VAL A 26 0.67 -7.98 2.40
C VAL A 26 1.75 -7.35 1.54
N SER A 27 1.98 -7.92 0.37
CA SER A 27 2.72 -7.25 -0.70
C SER A 27 1.71 -6.60 -1.63
N VAL A 28 1.81 -5.29 -1.86
CA VAL A 28 0.85 -4.57 -2.70
C VAL A 28 1.53 -3.49 -3.52
N ALA A 29 1.14 -3.36 -4.79
CA ALA A 29 1.49 -2.22 -5.60
C ALA A 29 0.48 -1.09 -5.36
N VAL A 30 0.95 0.13 -5.12
CA VAL A 30 0.11 1.32 -5.04
C VAL A 30 0.45 2.20 -6.23
N LYS A 31 -0.59 2.58 -6.97
CA LYS A 31 -0.45 3.52 -8.08
C LYS A 31 -0.86 4.90 -7.64
N PHE A 32 -0.02 5.85 -8.00
CA PHE A 32 -0.22 7.28 -7.81
C PHE A 32 -0.23 7.98 -9.16
N ILE A 33 -0.98 9.08 -9.24
CA ILE A 33 -0.95 10.00 -10.37
C ILE A 33 -0.32 11.30 -9.86
N ASP A 34 0.78 11.69 -10.48
CA ASP A 34 1.38 13.01 -10.22
C ASP A 34 0.38 14.09 -10.68
N ASN A 35 -0.01 14.99 -9.76
CA ASN A 35 -1.09 15.91 -10.04
C ASN A 35 -0.68 17.02 -11.03
N GLN A 36 0.62 17.27 -11.24
CA GLN A 36 1.09 18.30 -12.17
C GLN A 36 1.25 17.74 -13.58
N THR A 37 2.02 16.66 -13.71
CA THR A 37 2.41 16.05 -14.98
C THR A 37 1.41 15.02 -15.48
N LYS A 38 0.50 14.56 -14.62
CA LYS A 38 -0.42 13.43 -14.85
C LYS A 38 0.29 12.10 -15.13
N ALA A 39 1.60 12.03 -14.85
CA ALA A 39 2.36 10.80 -14.96
C ALA A 39 1.90 9.78 -13.91
N THR A 40 1.93 8.50 -14.29
CA THR A 40 1.68 7.40 -13.37
C THR A 40 2.97 7.00 -12.68
N GLN A 41 2.93 6.90 -11.35
CA GLN A 41 3.97 6.28 -10.53
C GLN A 41 3.41 5.02 -9.88
N VAL A 42 4.21 3.95 -9.82
CA VAL A 42 3.87 2.72 -9.11
C VAL A 42 4.94 2.44 -8.06
N SER A 43 4.51 2.27 -6.81
CA SER A 43 5.38 1.95 -5.68
C SER A 43 4.90 0.64 -5.04
N GLN A 44 5.82 -0.23 -4.64
CA GLN A 44 5.48 -1.48 -3.94
C GLN A 44 5.69 -1.30 -2.44
N TYR A 45 4.77 -1.89 -1.66
CA TYR A 45 4.81 -1.87 -0.20
C TYR A 45 4.63 -3.27 0.34
N GLU A 46 5.42 -3.58 1.35
CA GLU A 46 5.22 -4.72 2.23
C GLU A 46 4.61 -4.20 3.53
N LEU A 47 3.48 -4.76 3.94
CA LEU A 47 2.75 -4.38 5.15
C LEU A 47 2.50 -5.61 6.02
N THR A 48 2.42 -5.41 7.32
CA THR A 48 1.92 -6.38 8.29
C THR A 48 0.60 -5.86 8.84
N LEU A 49 -0.46 -6.65 8.66
CA LEU A 49 -1.79 -6.34 9.15
C LEU A 49 -2.13 -7.21 10.36
N HIS A 50 -2.68 -6.60 11.40
CA HIS A 50 -3.29 -7.29 12.53
C HIS A 50 -4.78 -6.99 12.59
N LYS A 51 -5.60 -7.98 12.94
CA LYS A 51 -7.04 -7.81 13.13
C LYS A 51 -7.40 -7.99 14.60
N ASP A 52 -7.69 -6.87 15.25
CA ASP A 52 -8.43 -6.89 16.50
C ASP A 52 -9.95 -6.87 16.20
N SER A 53 -10.54 -5.68 16.16
CA SER A 53 -11.88 -5.42 15.63
C SER A 53 -11.84 -5.06 14.14
N ASN A 54 -10.77 -4.37 13.70
CA ASN A 54 -10.54 -3.97 12.31
C ASN A 54 -9.10 -4.27 11.89
N TRP A 55 -8.85 -4.33 10.58
CA TRP A 55 -7.48 -4.46 10.07
C TRP A 55 -6.71 -3.17 10.29
N LYS A 56 -5.54 -3.29 10.93
CA LYS A 56 -4.61 -2.18 11.16
C LYS A 56 -3.25 -2.54 10.59
N ILE A 57 -2.58 -1.56 10.00
CA ILE A 57 -1.18 -1.66 9.62
C ILE A 57 -0.35 -1.52 10.89
N ILE A 58 0.47 -2.52 11.19
CA ILE A 58 1.33 -2.57 12.40
C ILE A 58 2.83 -2.65 12.09
N GLY A 59 3.20 -2.84 10.82
CA GLY A 59 4.59 -2.95 10.37
C GLY A 59 4.68 -2.97 8.86
#